data_AF-V7CLM9-F1
#
_entry.id   AF-V7CLM9-F1
#
_cell.length_a   1.000
_cell.length_b   1.000
_cell.length_c   1.000
_cell.angle_alpha   90.00
_cell.angle_beta   90.00
_cell.angle_gamma   90.00
#
_symmetry.space_group_name_H-M   'P 1'
#
loop_
_entity.id
_entity.type
_entity.pdbx_description
1 polymer ?
#
loop_
_entity_poly.entity_id
_entity_poly.type
_entity_poly.pdbx_seq_one_letter_code
_entity_poly.pdbx_strand_id
1 'polypeptide(L)'
;MARSSSKDAQDLFRALWSAYAATPTNLKIIDLYVMFAVFTALIQVVYMALVGSFPFNSFLSGVLSCVGTAVLAVCLRIQVNKENKEFKDLAPERAFADFVLCNLVLHLVIMNFLG
;
A
#
# COMPACT_ATOMS: atom_id res chain seq x y z
N MET A 1 35.89 -13.24 -16.05
CA MET A 1 35.87 -11.83 -15.61
C MET A 1 34.52 -11.55 -14.96
N ALA A 2 34.36 -11.83 -13.66
CA ALA A 2 33.10 -11.62 -12.93
C ALA A 2 33.40 -11.38 -11.43
N ARG A 3 33.58 -10.12 -11.03
CA ARG A 3 33.76 -9.71 -9.63
C ARG A 3 33.39 -8.22 -9.48
N SER A 4 32.09 -7.88 -9.61
CA SER A 4 31.57 -6.53 -9.29
C SER A 4 30.17 -6.51 -8.64
N SER A 5 29.49 -7.66 -8.51
CA SER A 5 28.06 -7.70 -8.13
C SER A 5 27.70 -7.01 -6.80
N SER A 6 28.55 -7.05 -5.75
CA SER A 6 28.22 -6.44 -4.46
C SER A 6 28.37 -4.91 -4.43
N LYS A 7 29.32 -4.35 -5.18
CA LYS A 7 29.52 -2.88 -5.24
C LYS A 7 28.42 -2.24 -6.08
N ASP A 8 28.12 -2.86 -7.22
CA ASP A 8 27.04 -2.41 -8.11
C ASP A 8 25.67 -2.46 -7.40
N ALA A 9 25.42 -3.51 -6.60
CA ALA A 9 24.20 -3.60 -5.79
C ALA A 9 24.15 -2.55 -4.67
N GLN A 10 25.27 -2.26 -4.02
CA GLN A 10 25.35 -1.21 -2.99
C GLN A 10 25.12 0.18 -3.58
N ASP A 11 25.66 0.45 -4.77
CA ASP A 11 25.49 1.72 -5.45
C ASP A 11 24.05 1.89 -5.97
N LEU A 12 23.42 0.81 -6.45
CA LEU A 12 21.99 0.80 -6.77
C LEU A 12 21.14 1.11 -5.53
N PHE A 13 21.41 0.46 -4.40
CA PHE A 13 20.64 0.67 -3.17
C PHE A 13 20.78 2.10 -2.66
N ARG A 14 21.99 2.67 -2.73
CA ARG A 14 22.25 4.07 -2.38
C ARG A 14 21.54 5.04 -3.32
N ALA A 15 21.53 4.76 -4.62
CA ALA A 15 20.81 5.57 -5.60
C ALA A 15 19.30 5.55 -5.35
N LEU A 16 18.72 4.38 -5.11
CA LEU A 16 17.30 4.23 -4.77
C LEU A 16 16.95 4.94 -3.45
N TRP A 17 17.79 4.77 -2.43
CA TRP A 17 17.60 5.45 -1.14
C TRP A 17 17.67 6.96 -1.27
N SER A 18 18.63 7.48 -2.04
CA SER A 18 18.77 8.92 -2.30
C SER A 18 17.56 9.48 -3.05
N ALA A 19 17.06 8.77 -4.06
CA ALA A 19 15.86 9.16 -4.80
C ALA A 19 14.61 9.15 -3.90
N TYR A 20 14.47 8.15 -3.03
CA TYR A 20 13.39 8.07 -2.07
C TYR A 20 13.47 9.17 -0.99
N ALA A 21 14.68 9.50 -0.53
CA ALA A 21 14.91 10.56 0.44
C ALA A 21 14.43 11.93 -0.09
N ALA A 22 14.58 12.18 -1.39
CA ALA A 22 14.11 13.39 -2.07
C ALA A 22 12.58 13.47 -2.22
N THR A 23 11.84 12.38 -2.00
CA THR A 23 10.38 12.34 -2.10
C THR A 23 9.73 13.17 -0.97
N PRO A 24 8.68 13.96 -1.25
CA PRO A 24 8.02 14.81 -0.25
C PRO A 24 7.32 14.00 0.85
N THR A 25 7.23 14.59 2.05
CA THR A 25 6.74 13.92 3.28
C THR A 25 5.32 13.36 3.16
N ASN A 26 4.43 14.02 2.41
CA ASN A 26 3.06 13.54 2.19
C ASN A 26 3.02 12.18 1.48
N LEU A 27 3.88 11.97 0.48
CA LEU A 27 3.99 10.68 -0.21
C LEU A 27 4.62 9.59 0.68
N LYS A 28 5.58 9.96 1.53
CA LYS A 28 6.18 9.04 2.50
C LYS A 28 5.18 8.52 3.53
N ILE A 29 4.21 9.36 3.94
CA ILE A 29 3.13 8.94 4.85
C ILE A 29 2.22 7.90 4.19
N ILE A 30 1.87 8.10 2.91
CA ILE A 30 1.07 7.14 2.15
C ILE A 30 1.83 5.81 2.00
N ASP A 31 3.13 5.87 1.73
CA ASP A 31 3.98 4.67 1.62
C ASP A 31 4.08 3.91 2.95
N LEU A 32 4.23 4.63 4.07
CA LEU A 32 4.24 4.03 5.40
C LEU A 32 2.89 3.33 5.69
N TYR A 33 1.78 3.95 5.29
CA TYR A 33 0.45 3.38 5.43
C TYR A 33 0.27 2.10 4.61
N VAL A 34 0.72 2.08 3.35
CA VAL A 34 0.73 0.88 2.51
C VAL A 34 1.58 -0.23 3.13
N MET A 35 2.78 0.11 3.60
CA MET A 35 3.66 -0.85 4.28
C MET A 35 3.02 -1.46 5.52
N PHE A 36 2.35 -0.63 6.33
CA PHE A 36 1.61 -1.10 7.50
C PHE A 36 0.46 -2.06 7.11
N ALA A 37 -0.30 -1.75 6.07
CA ALA A 37 -1.38 -2.60 5.58
C ALA A 37 -0.86 -3.96 5.09
N VAL A 38 0.21 -3.97 4.29
CA VAL A 38 0.84 -5.22 3.80
C VAL A 38 1.39 -6.05 4.96
N PHE A 39 2.04 -5.40 5.92
CA PHE A 39 2.58 -6.09 7.10
C PHE A 39 1.46 -6.73 7.95
N THR A 40 0.33 -6.02 8.11
CA THR A 40 -0.84 -6.54 8.83
C THR A 40 -1.47 -7.74 8.11
N ALA A 41 -1.58 -7.68 6.78
CA ALA A 41 -2.05 -8.82 5.97
C ALA A 41 -1.14 -10.04 6.14
N LEU A 42 0.17 -9.83 6.18
CA LEU A 42 1.14 -10.91 6.38
C LEU A 42 0.98 -11.56 7.76
N ILE A 43 0.80 -10.76 8.81
CA ILE A 43 0.51 -11.28 10.16
C ILE A 43 -0.77 -12.14 10.17
N GLN A 44 -1.83 -11.68 9.50
CA GLN A 44 -3.08 -12.44 9.41
C GLN A 44 -2.87 -13.79 8.70
N VAL A 45 -2.12 -13.81 7.60
CA VAL A 45 -1.79 -15.05 6.86
C VAL A 45 -0.97 -16.00 7.72
N VAL A 46 0.03 -15.48 8.44
CA VAL A 46 0.85 -16.28 9.37
C VAL A 46 -0.01 -16.85 10.50
N TYR A 47 -0.93 -16.04 11.07
CA TYR A 47 -1.85 -16.50 12.10
C TYR A 47 -2.74 -17.66 11.60
N MET A 48 -3.33 -17.52 10.40
CA MET A 48 -4.14 -18.58 9.80
C MET A 48 -3.34 -19.87 9.57
N ALA A 49 -2.08 -19.74 9.14
CA ALA A 49 -1.20 -20.89 8.91
C ALA A 49 -0.86 -21.65 10.21
N LEU A 50 -0.77 -20.95 11.35
CA LEU A 50 -0.42 -21.54 12.64
C LEU A 50 -1.63 -22.05 13.44
N VAL A 51 -2.72 -21.29 13.46
CA VAL A 51 -3.88 -21.55 14.35
C VAL A 51 -5.02 -22.25 13.61
N GLY A 52 -5.07 -22.15 12.28
CA GLY A 52 -6.11 -22.73 11.44
C GLY A 52 -7.03 -21.68 10.81
N SER A 53 -7.94 -22.15 9.96
CA SER A 53 -8.73 -21.33 9.05
C SER A 53 -10.17 -21.05 9.52
N PHE A 54 -10.53 -21.40 10.75
CA PHE A 54 -11.88 -21.20 11.26
C PHE A 54 -11.95 -19.95 12.17
N PRO A 55 -12.84 -18.96 11.90
CA PRO A 55 -13.75 -18.82 10.76
C PRO A 55 -13.09 -18.23 9.49
N PHE A 56 -13.32 -18.84 8.33
CA PHE A 56 -12.62 -18.48 7.08
C PHE A 56 -13.05 -17.13 6.52
N ASN A 57 -14.34 -16.78 6.66
CA ASN A 57 -14.88 -15.49 6.21
C ASN A 57 -14.23 -14.32 6.92
N SER A 58 -14.05 -14.39 8.23
CA SER A 58 -13.42 -13.32 9.01
C SER A 58 -11.94 -13.16 8.68
N PHE A 59 -11.23 -14.26 8.39
CA PHE A 59 -9.85 -14.21 7.87
C PHE A 59 -9.80 -13.55 6.49
N LEU A 60 -10.63 -14.00 5.55
CA LEU A 60 -10.66 -13.48 4.19
C LEU A 60 -11.04 -11.99 4.19
N SER A 61 -12.03 -11.61 5.00
CA SER A 61 -12.44 -10.21 5.23
C SER A 61 -11.28 -9.35 5.76
N GLY A 62 -10.52 -9.85 6.75
CA GLY A 62 -9.34 -9.17 7.28
C GLY A 62 -8.25 -8.95 6.24
N VAL A 63 -7.91 -9.97 5.45
CA VAL A 63 -6.88 -9.88 4.40
C VAL A 63 -7.35 -8.97 3.27
N LEU A 64 -8.60 -9.09 2.83
CA LEU A 64 -9.19 -8.23 1.79
C LEU A 64 -9.22 -6.76 2.23
N SER A 65 -9.43 -6.48 3.52
CA SER A 65 -9.38 -5.11 4.07
C SER A 65 -7.99 -4.50 3.90
N CYS A 66 -6.97 -5.24 4.32
CA CYS A 66 -5.59 -4.80 4.24
C CYS A 66 -5.15 -4.61 2.77
N VAL A 67 -5.46 -5.58 1.91
CA VAL A 67 -5.10 -5.53 0.48
C VAL A 67 -5.85 -4.42 -0.25
N GLY A 68 -7.17 -4.33 -0.08
CA GLY A 68 -7.99 -3.32 -0.75
C GLY A 68 -7.57 -1.89 -0.34
N THR A 69 -7.30 -1.70 0.95
CA THR A 69 -6.81 -0.41 1.47
C THR A 69 -5.42 -0.05 0.93
N ALA A 70 -4.51 -1.04 0.82
CA ALA A 70 -3.19 -0.83 0.22
C ALA A 70 -3.29 -0.43 -1.26
N VAL A 71 -4.16 -1.09 -2.04
CA VAL A 71 -4.39 -0.75 -3.45
C VAL A 71 -4.94 0.67 -3.59
N LEU A 72 -5.96 1.02 -2.79
CA LEU A 72 -6.53 2.38 -2.81
C LEU A 72 -5.48 3.45 -2.44
N ALA A 73 -4.61 3.17 -1.48
CA ALA A 73 -3.54 4.08 -1.08
C ALA A 73 -2.47 4.25 -2.16
N VAL A 74 -2.15 3.19 -2.91
CA VAL A 74 -1.27 3.28 -4.09
C VAL A 74 -1.93 4.11 -5.20
N CYS A 75 -3.23 3.93 -5.44
CA CYS A 75 -3.99 4.76 -6.39
C CYS A 75 -3.98 6.25 -5.99
N LEU A 76 -4.11 6.55 -4.70
CA LEU A 76 -4.00 7.92 -4.17
C LEU A 76 -2.58 8.48 -4.39
N ARG A 77 -1.54 7.68 -4.13
CA ARG A 77 -0.14 8.07 -4.37
C ARG A 77 0.08 8.51 -5.82
N ILE A 78 -0.44 7.73 -6.78
CA ILE A 78 -0.28 7.99 -8.21
C ILE A 78 -0.97 9.30 -8.63
N GLN A 79 -2.15 9.58 -8.07
CA GLN A 79 -2.94 10.78 -8.38
C GLN A 79 -2.40 12.05 -7.70
N VAL A 80 -1.86 11.93 -6.48
CA VAL A 80 -1.31 13.06 -5.72
C VAL A 80 0.13 13.39 -6.14
N ASN A 81 0.81 12.50 -6.87
CA ASN A 81 2.15 12.77 -7.38
C ASN A 81 2.14 13.84 -8.47
N LYS A 82 2.63 15.05 -8.14
CA LYS A 82 2.68 16.21 -9.04
C LYS A 82 3.53 16.02 -10.29
N GLU A 83 4.43 15.02 -10.30
CA GLU A 83 5.26 14.69 -11.46
C GLU A 83 4.48 13.96 -12.56
N ASN A 84 3.34 13.34 -12.22
CA ASN A 84 2.47 12.70 -13.21
C ASN A 84 1.70 13.76 -14.01
N LYS A 85 2.14 13.97 -15.26
CA LYS A 85 1.53 14.96 -16.17
C LYS A 85 0.09 14.64 -16.55
N GLU A 86 -0.31 13.36 -16.49
CA GLU A 86 -1.67 12.91 -16.85
C GLU A 86 -2.75 13.30 -15.84
N PHE A 87 -2.37 13.66 -14.61
CA PHE A 87 -3.32 14.00 -13.54
C PHE A 87 -3.24 15.46 -13.10
N LYS A 88 -2.59 16.33 -13.89
CA LYS A 88 -2.44 17.76 -13.54
C LYS A 88 -3.76 18.52 -13.44
N ASP A 89 -4.80 18.07 -14.14
CA ASP A 89 -6.14 18.65 -14.10
C ASP A 89 -6.99 18.12 -12.93
N LEU A 90 -6.51 17.09 -12.21
CA LEU A 90 -7.19 16.57 -11.02
C LEU A 90 -6.72 17.31 -9.77
N ALA A 91 -7.67 17.98 -9.13
CA ALA A 91 -7.46 18.58 -7.83
C ALA A 91 -7.08 17.49 -6.80
N PRO A 92 -6.01 17.66 -6.01
CA PRO A 92 -5.61 16.68 -4.99
C PRO A 92 -6.70 16.47 -3.94
N GLU A 93 -7.55 17.47 -3.69
CA GLU A 93 -8.71 17.37 -2.81
C GLU A 93 -9.75 16.37 -3.34
N ARG A 94 -9.95 16.33 -4.67
CA ARG A 94 -10.86 15.37 -5.31
C ARG A 94 -10.33 13.95 -5.22
N ALA A 95 -9.05 13.74 -5.53
CA ALA A 95 -8.42 12.43 -5.41
C ALA A 95 -8.50 11.87 -3.98
N PHE A 96 -8.36 12.75 -2.98
CA PHE A 96 -8.53 12.38 -1.58
C PHE A 96 -9.99 12.04 -1.24
N ALA A 97 -10.96 12.81 -1.73
CA ALA A 97 -12.37 12.51 -1.53
C ALA A 97 -12.78 11.16 -2.15
N ASP A 98 -12.32 10.87 -3.36
CA ASP A 98 -12.54 9.60 -4.05
C ASP A 98 -11.90 8.45 -3.28
N PHE A 99 -10.70 8.65 -2.73
CA PHE A 99 -10.05 7.67 -1.85
C PHE A 99 -10.91 7.37 -0.61
N VAL A 100 -11.36 8.39 0.13
CA VAL A 100 -12.16 8.21 1.35
C VAL A 100 -13.47 7.49 1.05
N LEU A 101 -14.16 7.87 -0.03
CA LEU A 101 -15.41 7.25 -0.44
C LEU A 101 -15.20 5.77 -0.80
N CYS A 102 -14.20 5.45 -1.62
CA CYS A 102 -13.85 4.08 -1.96
C CYS A 102 -13.49 3.25 -0.72
N ASN A 103 -12.75 3.85 0.21
CA ASN A 103 -12.29 3.17 1.43
C ASN A 103 -13.47 2.86 2.37
N LEU A 104 -14.45 3.77 2.47
CA LEU A 104 -15.67 3.57 3.24
C LEU A 104 -16.52 2.44 2.65
N VAL A 105 -16.73 2.44 1.33
CA VAL A 105 -17.47 1.37 0.63
C VAL A 105 -16.78 0.03 0.83
N LEU A 106 -15.45 -0.02 0.68
CA LEU A 106 -14.65 -1.22 0.91
C LEU A 106 -14.90 -1.78 2.32
N HIS A 107 -14.76 -0.94 3.35
CA HIS A 107 -14.96 -1.38 4.74
C HIS A 107 -16.41 -1.81 5.03
N LEU A 108 -17.40 -1.19 4.39
CA LEU A 108 -18.80 -1.60 4.52
C LEU A 108 -19.03 -3.01 3.98
N VAL A 109 -18.51 -3.31 2.78
CA VAL A 109 -18.60 -4.65 2.17
C VAL A 109 -17.89 -5.70 3.03
N ILE A 110 -16.74 -5.34 3.59
CA ILE A 110 -15.92 -6.22 4.43
C ILE A 110 -16.61 -6.54 5.76
N MET A 111 -17.24 -5.55 6.40
CA MET A 111 -18.04 -5.76 7.61
C MET A 111 -19.25 -6.67 7.34
N ASN A 112 -19.87 -6.55 6.17
CA ASN A 112 -20.95 -7.45 5.76
C ASN A 112 -20.45 -8.90 5.54
N PHE A 113 -19.23 -9.05 5.01
CA PHE A 113 -18.62 -10.35 4.74
C PHE A 113 -17.96 -11.01 5.97
N LEU A 114 -17.90 -10.31 7.10
CA LEU A 114 -17.22 -10.77 8.31
C LEU A 114 -18.01 -11.86 9.07
N GLY A 115 -19.34 -11.90 8.86
CA GLY A 115 -20.26 -12.91 9.38
C GLY A 115 -20.38 -14.17 8.51
#